data_AF-L2FI27-F1
#
_entry.id   AF-L2FI27-F1
#
_cell.length_a   1.000
_cell.length_b   1.000
_cell.length_c   1.000
_cell.angle_alpha   90.00
_cell.angle_beta   90.00
_cell.angle_gamma   90.00
#
_symmetry.space_group_name_H-M   'P 1'
#
loop_
_entity.id
_entity.type
_entity.pdbx_description
1 polymer ?
#
loop_
_entity_poly.entity_id
_entity_poly.type
_entity_poly.pdbx_seq_one_letter_code
_entity_poly.pdbx_strand_id
1 'polypeptide(L)'
;MSPTSEEASELDISSSSPDFKSWSRSSSITSRHTNITEVNDPLEDAEFTVQDILSSFSSSRFTQKSHSSRTPPTMSSSRSGRSGGSSSHRSSKSSKKPRAVQRSVQQLIESLETHRVNTLTELCRIERVAATCENEEDAVAFQGPMTAAWDYYVNSNQLLSELRGMTRSYPICSDILYDAHVRVRSDPNSNKSWNLAWLCLTKIQEDGLVDGYAGVEAVKPEMWGGREPSAEEAEQLKACFVYEWNKALSAMLRHWAVDPVWY
;
A
#
# COMPACT_ATOMS: atom_id res chain seq x y z
N MET A 1 10.29 75.26 27.29
CA MET A 1 11.00 74.38 28.24
C MET A 1 10.82 72.95 27.74
N SER A 2 11.89 72.38 27.20
CA SER A 2 12.15 70.92 27.08
C SER A 2 13.38 70.64 27.98
N PRO A 3 13.94 69.41 28.16
CA PRO A 3 13.55 68.03 27.78
C PRO A 3 13.77 66.99 28.94
N THR A 4 13.55 65.67 28.70
CA THR A 4 14.28 64.45 29.22
C THR A 4 13.39 63.20 28.97
N SER A 5 13.72 62.19 28.15
CA SER A 5 14.85 61.21 28.09
C SER A 5 14.64 59.94 28.94
N GLU A 6 14.62 58.79 28.24
CA GLU A 6 15.08 57.42 28.61
C GLU A 6 14.36 56.71 29.79
N GLU A 7 14.07 55.40 29.77
CA GLU A 7 14.99 54.26 29.62
C GLU A 7 14.22 52.96 29.29
N ALA A 8 14.92 52.04 28.63
CA ALA A 8 14.50 50.69 28.26
C ALA A 8 14.59 49.69 29.43
N SER A 9 13.87 48.57 29.35
CA SER A 9 14.24 47.33 30.05
C SER A 9 13.82 46.13 29.20
N GLU A 10 14.82 45.56 28.55
CA GLU A 10 14.81 44.25 27.91
C GLU A 10 14.55 43.15 28.94
N LEU A 11 13.77 42.14 28.56
CA LEU A 11 13.87 40.82 29.17
C LEU A 11 13.97 39.77 28.05
N ASP A 12 15.21 39.30 27.92
CA ASP A 12 15.66 38.04 27.34
C ASP A 12 14.73 36.86 27.65
N ILE A 13 14.29 36.16 26.62
CA ILE A 13 14.13 34.71 26.69
C ILE A 13 14.78 34.09 25.45
N SER A 14 15.95 33.53 25.70
CA SER A 14 16.74 32.70 24.83
C SER A 14 16.02 31.37 24.53
N SER A 15 15.95 30.99 23.25
CA SER A 15 15.89 29.59 22.84
C SER A 15 16.56 29.41 21.47
N SER A 16 17.84 29.12 21.54
CA SER A 16 18.68 28.31 20.64
C SER A 16 18.04 27.81 19.34
N SER A 17 18.49 28.39 18.22
CA SER A 17 18.33 27.84 16.87
C SER A 17 19.73 27.53 16.33
N PRO A 18 20.06 26.28 15.96
CA PRO A 18 21.34 26.01 15.33
C PRO A 18 21.28 26.26 13.82
N ASP A 19 22.16 27.15 13.37
CA ASP A 19 22.54 27.41 11.99
C ASP A 19 22.91 26.12 11.23
N PHE A 20 22.18 25.83 10.14
CA PHE A 20 22.63 24.84 9.16
C PHE A 20 23.51 25.54 8.11
N LYS A 21 24.80 25.62 8.39
CA LYS A 21 25.82 26.09 7.45
C LYS A 21 25.92 25.15 6.24
N SER A 22 25.72 25.76 5.08
CA SER A 22 26.51 25.59 3.84
C SER A 22 27.40 24.34 3.75
N TRP A 23 27.04 23.44 2.83
CA TRP A 23 28.04 22.62 2.13
C TRP A 23 27.77 22.69 0.64
N SER A 24 28.32 23.72 0.01
CA SER A 24 28.68 23.68 -1.40
C SER A 24 30.00 22.93 -1.51
N ARG A 25 29.99 21.77 -2.18
CA ARG A 25 31.21 21.21 -2.76
C ARG A 25 30.99 20.97 -4.24
N SER A 26 31.54 21.89 -5.02
CA SER A 26 32.02 21.61 -6.36
C SER A 26 33.21 20.64 -6.26
N SER A 27 33.18 19.57 -7.03
CA SER A 27 34.38 18.82 -7.40
C SER A 27 34.42 18.72 -8.91
N SER A 28 35.19 19.61 -9.53
CA SER A 28 35.67 19.45 -10.89
C SER A 28 36.62 18.24 -10.92
N ILE A 29 36.32 17.25 -11.76
CA ILE A 29 37.29 16.24 -12.15
C ILE A 29 37.67 16.51 -13.61
N THR A 30 38.92 16.92 -13.78
CA THR A 30 39.64 16.99 -15.05
C THR A 30 39.72 15.60 -15.68
N SER A 31 39.13 15.43 -16.86
CA SER A 31 39.36 14.22 -17.67
C SER A 31 40.53 14.46 -18.63
N ARG A 32 41.57 13.64 -18.49
CA ARG A 32 42.73 13.58 -19.36
C ARG A 32 42.34 12.88 -20.66
N HIS A 33 42.79 13.42 -21.79
CA HIS A 33 42.74 12.77 -23.09
C HIS A 33 43.48 11.43 -23.08
N THR A 34 42.80 10.36 -23.48
CA THR A 34 43.42 9.16 -24.05
C THR A 34 42.59 8.70 -25.24
N ASN A 35 43.17 8.83 -26.44
CA ASN A 35 42.74 8.15 -27.67
C ASN A 35 42.80 6.64 -27.45
N ILE A 36 41.70 5.93 -27.68
CA ILE A 36 41.73 4.48 -27.96
C ILE A 36 40.80 4.21 -29.14
N THR A 37 41.39 3.53 -30.10
CA THR A 37 41.01 3.17 -31.46
C THR A 37 39.70 2.40 -31.56
N GLU A 38 38.96 2.64 -32.64
CA GLU A 38 37.84 1.85 -33.14
C GLU A 38 38.15 0.34 -33.14
N VAL A 39 37.24 -0.44 -32.57
CA VAL A 39 37.01 -1.82 -32.97
C VAL A 39 35.50 -1.99 -33.13
N ASN A 40 35.06 -2.06 -34.38
CA ASN A 40 33.71 -2.44 -34.75
C ASN A 40 33.51 -3.92 -34.43
N ASP A 41 32.55 -4.24 -33.58
CA ASP A 41 31.85 -5.52 -33.59
C ASP A 41 30.35 -5.29 -33.40
N PRO A 42 29.48 -5.96 -34.19
CA PRO A 42 28.05 -5.73 -34.15
C PRO A 42 27.43 -6.49 -32.96
N LEU A 43 26.98 -5.75 -31.95
CA LEU A 43 26.19 -6.33 -30.86
C LEU A 43 24.73 -6.41 -31.31
N GLU A 44 24.24 -7.63 -31.52
CA GLU A 44 22.85 -7.94 -31.79
C GLU A 44 21.97 -7.44 -30.63
N ASP A 45 20.89 -6.73 -30.96
CA ASP A 45 19.85 -6.28 -30.04
C ASP A 45 19.10 -7.48 -29.45
N ALA A 46 19.65 -8.08 -28.38
CA ALA A 46 18.91 -8.98 -27.52
C ALA A 46 18.06 -8.15 -26.55
N GLU A 47 16.82 -7.90 -26.92
CA GLU A 47 15.80 -7.31 -26.06
C GLU A 47 15.50 -8.28 -24.90
N PHE A 48 16.27 -8.17 -23.83
CA PHE A 48 16.17 -9.03 -22.66
C PHE A 48 14.94 -8.62 -21.85
N THR A 49 13.93 -9.50 -21.79
CA THR A 49 12.65 -9.15 -21.17
C THR A 49 12.73 -9.31 -19.65
N VAL A 50 11.93 -8.54 -18.90
CA VAL A 50 11.83 -8.67 -17.43
C VAL A 50 11.52 -10.13 -16.99
N GLN A 51 10.85 -10.90 -17.86
CA GLN A 51 10.55 -12.31 -17.62
C GLN A 51 11.81 -13.22 -17.64
N ASP A 52 12.83 -12.84 -18.40
CA ASP A 52 14.08 -13.59 -18.51
C ASP A 52 14.97 -13.42 -17.26
N ILE A 53 14.95 -12.23 -16.62
CA ILE A 53 15.63 -11.99 -15.33
C ILE A 53 14.92 -12.84 -14.25
N LEU A 54 13.59 -12.79 -14.20
CA LEU A 54 12.80 -13.51 -13.20
C LEU A 54 12.96 -15.04 -13.30
N SER A 55 13.17 -15.56 -14.51
CA SER A 55 13.42 -16.97 -14.75
C SER A 55 14.77 -17.45 -14.20
N SER A 56 15.77 -16.56 -14.15
CA SER A 56 17.14 -16.89 -13.71
C SER A 56 17.26 -17.11 -12.19
N PHE A 57 16.41 -16.45 -11.39
CA PHE A 57 16.42 -16.58 -9.92
C PHE A 57 15.49 -17.66 -9.37
N SER A 58 14.63 -18.26 -10.20
CA SER A 58 13.67 -19.29 -9.77
C SER A 58 14.34 -20.62 -9.33
N SER A 59 15.65 -20.77 -9.59
CA SER A 59 16.40 -22.02 -9.37
C SER A 59 17.07 -22.17 -8.01
N SER A 60 16.97 -21.20 -7.09
CA SER A 60 17.55 -21.33 -5.74
C SER A 60 16.49 -21.27 -4.65
N ARG A 61 15.83 -22.41 -4.43
CA ARG A 61 15.06 -22.66 -3.19
C ARG A 61 15.80 -23.64 -2.29
N PHE A 62 16.13 -23.12 -1.12
CA PHE A 62 16.63 -23.83 0.06
C PHE A 62 15.67 -24.99 0.39
N THR A 63 16.16 -26.23 0.33
CA THR A 63 15.36 -27.44 0.62
C THR A 63 15.55 -27.84 2.07
N GLN A 64 14.46 -27.84 2.86
CA GLN A 64 14.44 -28.49 4.16
C GLN A 64 13.46 -29.68 4.10
N LYS A 65 14.05 -30.88 4.18
CA LYS A 65 13.39 -32.19 4.17
C LYS A 65 12.68 -32.46 5.49
N SER A 66 11.43 -32.94 5.44
CA SER A 66 10.89 -33.86 6.45
C SER A 66 9.92 -34.84 5.81
N HIS A 67 10.24 -36.13 5.90
CA HIS A 67 9.39 -37.25 5.50
C HIS A 67 8.65 -37.81 6.73
N SER A 68 7.36 -38.14 6.61
CA SER A 68 6.89 -39.54 6.67
C SER A 68 5.37 -39.69 6.55
N SER A 69 5.01 -40.85 6.02
CA SER A 69 3.77 -41.37 5.46
C SER A 69 2.76 -41.93 6.48
N ARG A 70 1.46 -41.96 6.11
CA ARG A 70 0.69 -43.23 5.97
C ARG A 70 -0.75 -43.03 5.45
N THR A 71 -1.22 -44.09 4.81
CA THR A 71 -2.38 -44.31 3.93
C THR A 71 -3.72 -44.61 4.66
N PRO A 72 -4.85 -44.72 3.93
CA PRO A 72 -6.22 -44.59 4.45
C PRO A 72 -6.92 -45.94 4.67
N PRO A 73 -8.21 -45.92 5.10
CA PRO A 73 -9.13 -46.98 4.70
C PRO A 73 -10.46 -46.49 4.12
N THR A 74 -11.07 -47.43 3.39
CA THR A 74 -12.24 -47.35 2.51
C THR A 74 -13.51 -47.90 3.19
N MET A 75 -14.67 -47.60 2.58
CA MET A 75 -16.01 -48.24 2.68
C MET A 75 -16.89 -47.81 3.88
N SER A 76 -18.22 -47.65 3.82
CA SER A 76 -19.27 -48.25 2.97
C SER A 76 -20.55 -47.38 2.89
N SER A 77 -21.38 -47.73 1.91
CA SER A 77 -22.73 -47.25 1.53
C SER A 77 -23.87 -47.42 2.55
N SER A 78 -24.90 -46.57 2.46
CA SER A 78 -26.35 -46.84 2.74
C SER A 78 -27.18 -45.65 2.20
N ARG A 79 -27.91 -45.75 1.08
CA ARG A 79 -29.31 -46.23 0.86
C ARG A 79 -30.43 -45.38 1.49
N SER A 80 -31.43 -45.10 0.63
CA SER A 80 -32.81 -44.62 0.86
C SER A 80 -32.96 -43.13 1.24
N GLY A 81 -33.92 -42.36 0.72
CA GLY A 81 -35.05 -42.62 -0.17
C GLY A 81 -36.11 -41.52 0.05
N ARG A 82 -37.01 -41.40 -0.94
CA ARG A 82 -38.37 -40.82 -0.89
C ARG A 82 -38.55 -39.35 -1.30
N SER A 83 -39.58 -39.26 -2.15
CA SER A 83 -40.28 -38.16 -2.78
C SER A 83 -41.30 -37.48 -1.86
N GLY A 84 -41.79 -36.32 -2.31
CA GLY A 84 -42.92 -35.56 -1.77
C GLY A 84 -42.46 -34.16 -1.33
N GLY A 85 -43.13 -33.05 -1.62
CA GLY A 85 -44.44 -32.79 -2.18
C GLY A 85 -44.64 -31.28 -2.12
N SER A 86 -45.50 -30.77 -2.99
CA SER A 86 -45.89 -29.37 -3.17
C SER A 86 -46.34 -28.65 -1.90
N SER A 87 -46.12 -27.33 -1.90
CA SER A 87 -46.99 -26.22 -1.44
C SER A 87 -46.31 -25.26 -0.47
N SER A 88 -46.21 -23.99 -0.86
CA SER A 88 -46.44 -22.87 0.05
C SER A 88 -46.58 -21.54 -0.70
N HIS A 89 -47.83 -21.08 -0.71
CA HIS A 89 -48.26 -19.74 -0.35
C HIS A 89 -47.43 -18.55 -0.88
N ARG A 90 -47.98 -17.97 -1.94
CA ARG A 90 -47.87 -16.55 -2.26
C ARG A 90 -48.33 -15.75 -1.03
N SER A 91 -47.42 -15.03 -0.39
CA SER A 91 -47.76 -13.95 0.55
C SER A 91 -47.35 -12.61 -0.05
N SER A 92 -48.35 -11.76 -0.15
CA SER A 92 -48.30 -10.38 -0.59
C SER A 92 -47.58 -9.49 0.43
N LYS A 93 -46.81 -8.54 -0.13
CA LYS A 93 -46.33 -7.28 0.44
C LYS A 93 -46.82 -6.93 1.85
N SER A 94 -45.91 -6.93 2.82
CA SER A 94 -45.98 -6.10 4.02
C SER A 94 -44.59 -5.55 4.33
N SER A 95 -44.45 -4.25 4.12
CA SER A 95 -43.34 -3.35 4.44
C SER A 95 -42.94 -3.40 5.93
N LYS A 96 -42.15 -4.40 6.33
CA LYS A 96 -41.50 -4.50 7.66
C LYS A 96 -39.96 -4.52 7.57
N LYS A 97 -39.39 -3.89 6.54
CA LYS A 97 -37.93 -3.80 6.33
C LYS A 97 -37.13 -2.69 7.06
N PRO A 98 -37.68 -1.68 7.77
CA PRO A 98 -36.83 -0.61 8.32
C PRO A 98 -35.92 -1.04 9.48
N ARG A 99 -36.46 -1.73 10.49
CA ARG A 99 -35.73 -1.96 11.76
C ARG A 99 -34.58 -2.97 11.67
N ALA A 100 -34.70 -3.98 10.81
CA ALA A 100 -33.65 -4.98 10.67
C ALA A 100 -32.44 -4.41 9.90
N VAL A 101 -32.70 -3.60 8.88
CA VAL A 101 -31.66 -2.91 8.09
C VAL A 101 -30.97 -1.85 8.93
N GLN A 102 -31.72 -1.01 9.67
CA GLN A 102 -31.12 -0.02 10.57
C GLN A 102 -30.23 -0.64 11.66
N ARG A 103 -30.64 -1.76 12.25
CA ARG A 103 -29.79 -2.50 13.19
C ARG A 103 -28.52 -3.04 12.53
N SER A 104 -28.60 -3.46 11.27
CA SER A 104 -27.40 -3.90 10.54
C SER A 104 -26.45 -2.74 10.22
N VAL A 105 -26.95 -1.55 9.92
CA VAL A 105 -26.12 -0.35 9.71
C VAL A 105 -25.39 0.04 11.00
N GLN A 106 -26.11 0.10 12.13
CA GLN A 106 -25.50 0.40 13.43
C GLN A 106 -24.39 -0.60 13.81
N GLN A 107 -24.59 -1.89 13.52
CA GLN A 107 -23.56 -2.92 13.76
C GLN A 107 -22.31 -2.72 12.90
N LEU A 108 -22.48 -2.31 11.65
CA LEU A 108 -21.35 -2.01 10.77
C LEU A 108 -20.60 -0.77 11.25
N ILE A 109 -21.31 0.28 11.64
CA ILE A 109 -20.72 1.49 12.23
C ILE A 109 -19.93 1.15 13.50
N GLU A 110 -20.53 0.43 14.45
CA GLU A 110 -19.83 0.00 15.68
C GLU A 110 -18.58 -0.83 15.34
N SER A 111 -18.64 -1.68 14.31
CA SER A 111 -17.49 -2.49 13.89
C SER A 111 -16.33 -1.66 13.31
N LEU A 112 -16.65 -0.55 12.63
CA LEU A 112 -15.66 0.42 12.13
C LEU A 112 -15.04 1.21 13.29
N GLU A 113 -15.87 1.75 14.18
CA GLU A 113 -15.45 2.57 15.33
C GLU A 113 -14.59 1.78 16.32
N THR A 114 -14.92 0.50 16.53
CA THR A 114 -14.14 -0.39 17.40
C THR A 114 -12.94 -1.03 16.69
N HIS A 115 -12.73 -0.73 15.41
CA HIS A 115 -11.70 -1.32 14.54
C HIS A 115 -11.67 -2.85 14.56
N ARG A 116 -12.79 -3.51 14.92
CA ARG A 116 -12.93 -4.97 14.83
C ARG A 116 -12.76 -5.47 13.40
N VAL A 117 -13.16 -4.63 12.45
CA VAL A 117 -12.95 -4.82 11.03
C VAL A 117 -11.84 -3.89 10.58
N ASN A 118 -10.69 -4.45 10.23
CA ASN A 118 -9.50 -3.69 9.87
C ASN A 118 -8.73 -4.29 8.68
N THR A 119 -9.35 -5.14 7.86
CA THR A 119 -8.71 -5.64 6.62
C THR A 119 -9.21 -4.87 5.41
N LEU A 120 -8.37 -4.74 4.38
CA LEU A 120 -8.73 -4.06 3.13
C LEU A 120 -10.07 -4.58 2.56
N THR A 121 -10.20 -5.91 2.50
CA THR A 121 -11.36 -6.57 1.91
C THR A 121 -12.65 -6.21 2.64
N GLU A 122 -12.64 -6.23 3.97
CA GLU A 122 -13.83 -5.95 4.75
C GLU A 122 -14.15 -4.45 4.80
N LEU A 123 -13.15 -3.57 4.89
CA LEU A 123 -13.37 -2.12 4.81
C LEU A 123 -14.00 -1.73 3.46
N CYS A 124 -13.45 -2.22 2.33
CA CYS A 124 -14.06 -2.03 1.02
C CYS A 124 -15.46 -2.66 0.91
N ARG A 125 -15.74 -3.77 1.61
CA ARG A 125 -17.08 -4.36 1.64
C ARG A 125 -18.07 -3.44 2.33
N ILE A 126 -17.71 -2.84 3.46
CA ILE A 126 -18.57 -1.90 4.18
C ILE A 126 -18.71 -0.59 3.39
N GLU A 127 -17.66 -0.12 2.73
CA GLU A 127 -17.69 1.04 1.83
C GLU A 127 -18.71 0.86 0.71
N ARG A 128 -18.73 -0.31 0.06
CA ARG A 128 -19.76 -0.64 -0.94
C ARG A 128 -21.18 -0.65 -0.36
N VAL A 129 -21.36 -1.13 0.87
CA VAL A 129 -22.67 -1.08 1.54
C VAL A 129 -23.09 0.36 1.74
N ALA A 130 -22.20 1.21 2.27
CA ALA A 130 -22.45 2.64 2.48
C ALA A 130 -22.81 3.36 1.17
N ALA A 131 -22.11 3.07 0.07
CA ALA A 131 -22.38 3.65 -1.25
C ALA A 131 -23.74 3.22 -1.86
N THR A 132 -24.32 2.11 -1.39
CA THR A 132 -25.62 1.60 -1.85
C THR A 132 -26.79 1.95 -0.92
N CYS A 133 -26.55 2.72 0.14
CA CYS A 133 -27.60 3.15 1.05
C CYS A 133 -28.62 4.05 0.33
N GLU A 134 -29.88 3.62 0.28
CA GLU A 134 -31.00 4.40 -0.27
C GLU A 134 -31.44 5.53 0.69
N ASN A 135 -31.18 5.36 1.99
CA ASN A 135 -31.49 6.36 3.02
C ASN A 135 -30.29 7.29 3.21
N GLU A 136 -30.52 8.59 3.02
CA GLU A 136 -29.52 9.64 3.16
C GLU A 136 -28.95 9.72 4.59
N GLU A 137 -29.80 9.54 5.61
CA GLU A 137 -29.35 9.56 7.01
C GLU A 137 -28.34 8.43 7.29
N ASP A 138 -28.58 7.24 6.74
CA ASP A 138 -27.69 6.08 6.92
C ASP A 138 -26.38 6.29 6.13
N ALA A 139 -26.45 6.88 4.92
CA ALA A 139 -25.27 7.19 4.12
C ALA A 139 -24.36 8.21 4.81
N VAL A 140 -24.93 9.27 5.39
CA VAL A 140 -24.18 10.27 6.17
C VAL A 140 -23.60 9.65 7.43
N ALA A 141 -24.33 8.76 8.12
CA ALA A 141 -23.85 8.09 9.32
C ALA A 141 -22.58 7.25 9.11
N PHE A 142 -22.32 6.77 7.88
CA PHE A 142 -21.08 6.04 7.56
C PHE A 142 -19.85 6.94 7.37
N GLN A 143 -20.02 8.23 7.05
CA GLN A 143 -18.91 9.09 6.61
C GLN A 143 -17.80 9.19 7.68
N GLY A 144 -18.16 9.57 8.90
CA GLY A 144 -17.21 9.70 10.01
C GLY A 144 -16.53 8.37 10.37
N PRO A 145 -17.29 7.31 10.71
CA PRO A 145 -16.75 6.01 11.09
C PRO A 145 -15.83 5.40 10.03
N MET A 146 -16.18 5.47 8.75
CA MET A 146 -15.33 4.93 7.70
C MET A 146 -14.08 5.77 7.45
N THR A 147 -14.18 7.10 7.51
CA THR A 147 -13.00 7.98 7.41
C THR A 147 -12.00 7.65 8.51
N ALA A 148 -12.48 7.50 9.75
CA ALA A 148 -11.67 7.11 10.89
C ALA A 148 -11.08 5.68 10.73
N ALA A 149 -11.84 4.75 10.18
CA ALA A 149 -11.36 3.38 9.94
C ALA A 149 -10.25 3.33 8.88
N TRP A 150 -10.37 4.10 7.78
CA TRP A 150 -9.31 4.19 6.77
C TRP A 150 -8.07 4.91 7.31
N ASP A 151 -8.24 5.95 8.12
CA ASP A 151 -7.13 6.62 8.80
C ASP A 151 -6.39 5.64 9.72
N TYR A 152 -7.14 4.90 10.57
CA TYR A 152 -6.57 3.87 11.43
C TYR A 152 -5.87 2.76 10.63
N TYR A 153 -6.47 2.29 9.54
CA TYR A 153 -5.90 1.23 8.69
C TYR A 153 -4.51 1.58 8.16
N VAL A 154 -4.29 2.84 7.77
CA VAL A 154 -2.99 3.33 7.30
C VAL A 154 -2.05 3.59 8.48
N ASN A 155 -2.49 4.34 9.49
CA ASN A 155 -1.65 4.78 10.60
C ASN A 155 -1.25 3.64 11.57
N SER A 156 -2.01 2.55 11.64
CA SER A 156 -1.69 1.36 12.45
C SER A 156 -0.76 0.36 11.76
N ASN A 157 -0.20 0.70 10.58
CA ASN A 157 0.61 -0.18 9.72
C ASN A 157 -0.14 -1.42 9.19
N GLN A 158 -1.46 -1.44 9.26
CA GLN A 158 -2.24 -2.57 8.74
C GLN A 158 -2.17 -2.65 7.20
N LEU A 159 -2.22 -1.51 6.50
CA LEU A 159 -1.94 -1.44 5.05
C LEU A 159 -0.55 -1.99 4.70
N LEU A 160 0.50 -1.54 5.42
CA LEU A 160 1.86 -2.02 5.22
C LEU A 160 1.97 -3.54 5.45
N SER A 161 1.32 -4.04 6.49
CA SER A 161 1.31 -5.46 6.82
C SER A 161 0.66 -6.31 5.72
N GLU A 162 -0.47 -5.86 5.16
CA GLU A 162 -1.11 -6.55 4.04
C GLU A 162 -0.24 -6.50 2.77
N LEU A 163 0.36 -5.34 2.45
CA LEU A 163 1.29 -5.22 1.31
C LEU A 163 2.50 -6.15 1.44
N ARG A 164 3.10 -6.25 2.64
CA ARG A 164 4.18 -7.22 2.94
C ARG A 164 3.71 -8.67 2.85
N GLY A 165 2.45 -8.94 3.16
CA GLY A 165 1.82 -10.24 2.94
C GLY A 165 1.76 -10.63 1.45
N MET A 166 1.75 -9.67 0.54
CA MET A 166 1.74 -9.86 -0.92
C MET A 166 3.13 -9.76 -1.57
N THR A 167 4.08 -9.10 -0.91
CA THR A 167 5.45 -8.89 -1.38
C THR A 167 6.44 -9.76 -0.60
N ARG A 168 6.19 -11.07 -0.52
CA ARG A 168 6.95 -11.94 0.40
C ARG A 168 8.38 -12.19 -0.04
N SER A 169 8.64 -12.15 -1.35
CA SER A 169 9.97 -12.41 -1.91
C SER A 169 10.87 -11.21 -1.67
N TYR A 170 10.30 -10.03 -1.88
CA TYR A 170 10.93 -8.73 -1.76
C TYR A 170 9.99 -7.78 -0.99
N PRO A 171 10.00 -7.82 0.36
CA PRO A 171 9.08 -7.03 1.18
C PRO A 171 9.13 -5.54 0.87
N ILE A 172 7.95 -4.93 0.68
CA ILE A 172 7.88 -3.48 0.49
C ILE A 172 8.42 -2.73 1.71
N CYS A 173 9.22 -1.68 1.45
CA CYS A 173 9.76 -0.81 2.48
C CYS A 173 8.64 0.03 3.12
N SER A 174 8.82 0.45 4.38
CA SER A 174 7.85 1.34 5.05
C SER A 174 7.88 2.75 4.47
N ASP A 175 9.05 3.18 3.99
CA ASP A 175 9.34 4.58 3.68
C ASP A 175 8.51 5.06 2.47
N ILE A 176 8.25 4.18 1.51
CA ILE A 176 7.37 4.49 0.36
C ILE A 176 5.94 4.83 0.78
N LEU A 177 5.40 4.16 1.81
CA LEU A 177 4.06 4.48 2.34
C LEU A 177 4.07 5.75 3.17
N TYR A 178 5.14 5.97 3.94
CA TYR A 178 5.30 7.20 4.71
C TYR A 178 5.36 8.43 3.79
N ASP A 179 6.18 8.39 2.74
CA ASP A 179 6.30 9.46 1.75
C ASP A 179 4.98 9.70 1.01
N ALA A 180 4.30 8.62 0.57
CA ALA A 180 2.98 8.72 -0.02
C ALA A 180 1.97 9.39 0.93
N HIS A 181 1.96 9.02 2.21
CA HIS A 181 1.08 9.63 3.20
C HIS A 181 1.36 11.13 3.37
N VAL A 182 2.63 11.54 3.46
CA VAL A 182 3.02 12.96 3.52
C VAL A 182 2.55 13.73 2.29
N ARG A 183 2.70 13.14 1.09
CA ARG A 183 2.25 13.74 -0.17
C ARG A 183 0.75 13.90 -0.22
N VAL A 184 -0.01 12.87 0.17
CA VAL A 184 -1.47 12.92 0.26
C VAL A 184 -1.92 14.07 1.17
N ARG A 185 -1.32 14.21 2.36
CA ARG A 185 -1.66 15.30 3.31
C ARG A 185 -1.32 16.69 2.78
N SER A 186 -0.36 16.78 1.87
CA SER A 186 0.09 18.04 1.26
C SER A 186 -0.65 18.39 -0.03
N ASP A 187 -1.39 17.44 -0.63
CA ASP A 187 -2.14 17.64 -1.86
C ASP A 187 -3.56 18.16 -1.59
N PRO A 188 -3.91 19.38 -2.06
CA PRO A 188 -5.26 19.94 -1.91
C PRO A 188 -6.36 19.06 -2.53
N ASN A 189 -6.05 18.23 -3.52
CA ASN A 189 -7.00 17.33 -4.16
C ASN A 189 -7.36 16.11 -3.31
N SER A 190 -6.55 15.76 -2.31
CA SER A 190 -6.80 14.61 -1.44
C SER A 190 -8.07 14.74 -0.60
N ASN A 191 -8.55 15.95 -0.38
CA ASN A 191 -9.82 16.22 0.31
C ASN A 191 -11.06 15.71 -0.46
N LYS A 192 -10.89 15.24 -1.71
CA LYS A 192 -11.96 14.66 -2.52
C LYS A 192 -12.29 13.22 -2.12
N SER A 193 -11.53 12.58 -1.23
CA SER A 193 -11.82 11.23 -0.76
C SER A 193 -11.56 11.08 0.73
N TRP A 194 -12.51 10.44 1.42
CA TRP A 194 -12.36 9.85 2.74
C TRP A 194 -11.42 8.62 2.80
N ASN A 195 -11.03 8.04 1.67
CA ASN A 195 -10.30 6.78 1.62
C ASN A 195 -8.78 7.02 1.58
N LEU A 196 -8.18 7.19 2.76
CA LEU A 196 -6.75 7.45 2.89
C LEU A 196 -5.87 6.35 2.28
N ALA A 197 -6.30 5.09 2.35
CA ALA A 197 -5.56 3.96 1.82
C ALA A 197 -5.47 4.01 0.29
N TRP A 198 -6.61 4.22 -0.37
CA TRP A 198 -6.67 4.41 -1.82
C TRP A 198 -5.82 5.60 -2.25
N LEU A 199 -5.94 6.75 -1.57
CA LEU A 199 -5.14 7.95 -1.86
C LEU A 199 -3.63 7.66 -1.79
N CYS A 200 -3.16 6.97 -0.75
CA CYS A 200 -1.75 6.60 -0.62
C CYS A 200 -1.30 5.66 -1.73
N LEU A 201 -2.08 4.62 -2.04
CA LEU A 201 -1.76 3.65 -3.10
C LEU A 201 -1.70 4.32 -4.48
N THR A 202 -2.66 5.20 -4.77
CA THR A 202 -2.70 5.98 -6.02
C THR A 202 -1.52 6.94 -6.09
N LYS A 203 -1.17 7.66 -5.01
CA LYS A 203 0.04 8.50 -4.97
C LYS A 203 1.32 7.71 -5.22
N ILE A 204 1.46 6.51 -4.66
CA ILE A 204 2.63 5.66 -4.94
C ILE A 204 2.74 5.36 -6.43
N GLN A 205 1.62 5.05 -7.08
CA GLN A 205 1.59 4.70 -8.50
C GLN A 205 1.81 5.92 -9.40
N GLU A 206 1.07 7.01 -9.18
CA GLU A 206 1.09 8.20 -10.04
C GLU A 206 2.41 8.96 -9.94
N ASP A 207 2.99 9.06 -8.74
CA ASP A 207 4.26 9.76 -8.53
C ASP A 207 5.48 8.86 -8.83
N GLY A 208 5.26 7.62 -9.26
CA GLY A 208 6.32 6.68 -9.64
C GLY A 208 7.26 6.30 -8.49
N LEU A 209 6.78 6.30 -7.24
CA LEU A 209 7.63 6.11 -6.06
C LEU A 209 8.32 4.74 -6.02
N VAL A 210 7.68 3.72 -6.62
CA VAL A 210 8.20 2.35 -6.63
C VAL A 210 9.60 2.27 -7.21
N ASP A 211 9.88 2.97 -8.33
CA ASP A 211 11.17 2.89 -9.00
C ASP A 211 12.31 3.44 -8.12
N GLY A 212 12.08 4.60 -7.52
CA GLY A 212 13.06 5.26 -6.65
C GLY A 212 13.36 4.44 -5.39
N TYR A 213 12.32 4.01 -4.66
CA TYR A 213 12.51 3.22 -3.45
C TYR A 213 13.08 1.83 -3.73
N ALA A 214 12.69 1.19 -4.84
CA ALA A 214 13.29 -0.08 -5.25
C ALA A 214 14.79 0.07 -5.54
N GLY A 215 15.21 1.17 -6.16
CA GLY A 215 16.63 1.47 -6.39
C GLY A 215 17.40 1.64 -5.09
N VAL A 216 16.84 2.41 -4.14
CA VAL A 216 17.44 2.60 -2.81
C VAL A 216 17.57 1.29 -2.04
N GLU A 217 16.56 0.41 -2.08
CA GLU A 217 16.65 -0.92 -1.45
C GLU A 217 17.67 -1.83 -2.15
N ALA A 218 17.72 -1.81 -3.48
CA ALA A 218 18.58 -2.72 -4.25
C ALA A 218 20.08 -2.48 -4.05
N VAL A 219 20.51 -1.27 -3.70
CA VAL A 219 21.92 -0.95 -3.43
C VAL A 219 22.35 -1.25 -1.99
N LYS A 220 21.43 -1.56 -1.08
CA LYS A 220 21.74 -1.80 0.32
C LYS A 220 22.66 -3.01 0.48
N PRO A 221 23.82 -2.90 1.15
CA PRO A 221 24.73 -4.02 1.33
C PRO A 221 24.08 -5.24 1.99
N GLU A 222 23.07 -5.04 2.85
CA GLU A 222 22.32 -6.10 3.51
C GLU A 222 21.65 -7.06 2.52
N MET A 223 21.25 -6.58 1.34
CA MET A 223 20.67 -7.39 0.27
C MET A 223 21.70 -8.32 -0.40
N TRP A 224 22.99 -8.04 -0.19
CA TRP A 224 24.10 -8.72 -0.84
C TRP A 224 25.01 -9.42 0.17
N GLY A 225 24.57 -9.62 1.41
CA GLY A 225 25.36 -10.25 2.46
C GLY A 225 26.49 -9.36 3.00
N GLY A 226 26.30 -8.04 2.96
CA GLY A 226 27.22 -7.02 3.47
C GLY A 226 28.23 -6.49 2.45
N ARG A 227 28.20 -6.96 1.20
CA ARG A 227 29.03 -6.41 0.11
C ARG A 227 28.32 -5.30 -0.64
N GLU A 228 29.09 -4.46 -1.31
CA GLU A 228 28.53 -3.54 -2.31
C GLU A 228 28.23 -4.29 -3.62
N PRO A 229 27.04 -4.11 -4.22
CA PRO A 229 26.73 -4.66 -5.53
C PRO A 229 27.38 -3.86 -6.66
N SER A 230 27.55 -4.50 -7.82
CA SER A 230 27.79 -3.76 -9.06
C SER A 230 26.52 -3.00 -9.49
N ALA A 231 26.67 -2.03 -10.39
CA ALA A 231 25.53 -1.30 -10.93
C ALA A 231 24.53 -2.22 -11.65
N GLU A 232 25.03 -3.23 -12.38
CA GLU A 232 24.19 -4.20 -13.09
C GLU A 232 23.43 -5.11 -12.12
N GLU A 233 24.11 -5.59 -11.07
CA GLU A 233 23.50 -6.43 -10.03
C GLU A 233 22.39 -5.68 -9.29
N ALA A 234 22.64 -4.42 -8.92
CA ALA A 234 21.64 -3.57 -8.28
C ALA A 234 20.44 -3.32 -9.21
N GLU A 235 20.65 -3.07 -10.50
CA GLU A 235 19.56 -2.85 -11.45
C GLU A 235 18.70 -4.12 -11.65
N GLN A 236 19.33 -5.31 -11.69
CA GLN A 236 18.60 -6.57 -11.77
C GLN A 236 17.72 -6.80 -10.51
N LEU A 237 18.25 -6.55 -9.32
CA LEU A 237 17.49 -6.69 -8.08
C LEU A 237 16.39 -5.62 -7.97
N LYS A 238 16.66 -4.38 -8.40
CA LYS A 238 15.66 -3.31 -8.52
C LYS A 238 14.49 -3.76 -9.40
N ALA A 239 14.75 -4.36 -10.56
CA ALA A 239 13.69 -4.86 -11.44
C ALA A 239 12.79 -5.89 -10.74
N CYS A 240 13.35 -6.76 -9.90
CA CYS A 240 12.58 -7.72 -9.09
C CYS A 240 11.68 -7.02 -8.06
N PHE A 241 12.21 -6.02 -7.34
CA PHE A 241 11.42 -5.19 -6.42
C PHE A 241 10.27 -4.49 -7.15
N VAL A 242 10.59 -3.77 -8.23
CA VAL A 242 9.62 -3.02 -9.04
C VAL A 242 8.49 -3.92 -9.53
N TYR A 243 8.82 -5.12 -10.02
CA TYR A 243 7.82 -6.08 -10.48
C TYR A 243 6.89 -6.52 -9.34
N GLU A 244 7.43 -6.99 -8.21
CA GLU A 244 6.60 -7.54 -7.13
C GLU A 244 5.77 -6.45 -6.45
N TRP A 245 6.35 -5.27 -6.23
CA TRP A 245 5.66 -4.15 -5.59
C TRP A 245 4.53 -3.60 -6.47
N ASN A 246 4.77 -3.37 -7.76
CA ASN A 246 3.70 -2.93 -8.66
C ASN A 246 2.59 -3.97 -8.79
N LYS A 247 2.92 -5.26 -8.78
CA LYS A 247 1.93 -6.34 -8.78
C LYS A 247 1.06 -6.31 -7.52
N ALA A 248 1.65 -6.07 -6.36
CA ALA A 248 0.93 -5.95 -5.09
C ALA A 248 0.04 -4.70 -5.05
N LEU A 249 0.57 -3.53 -5.44
CA LEU A 249 -0.18 -2.28 -5.53
C LEU A 249 -1.37 -2.40 -6.48
N SER A 250 -1.14 -2.93 -7.69
CA SER A 250 -2.20 -3.19 -8.67
C SER A 250 -3.26 -4.13 -8.10
N ALA A 251 -2.86 -5.13 -7.33
CA ALA A 251 -3.79 -6.06 -6.72
C ALA A 251 -4.66 -5.42 -5.64
N MET A 252 -4.09 -4.54 -4.81
CA MET A 252 -4.86 -3.78 -3.82
C MET A 252 -5.78 -2.76 -4.46
N LEU A 253 -5.31 -2.01 -5.46
CA LEU A 253 -6.10 -0.98 -6.14
C LEU A 253 -7.34 -1.57 -6.85
N ARG A 254 -7.29 -2.83 -7.29
CA ARG A 254 -8.44 -3.54 -7.86
C ARG A 254 -9.63 -3.71 -6.91
N HIS A 255 -9.48 -3.43 -5.61
CA HIS A 255 -10.61 -3.43 -4.68
C HIS A 255 -11.61 -2.30 -4.97
N TRP A 256 -11.17 -1.24 -5.67
CA TRP A 256 -11.99 -0.12 -6.10
C TRP A 256 -12.17 -0.18 -7.62
N ALA A 257 -13.36 -0.60 -8.07
CA ALA A 257 -13.73 -0.56 -9.49
C ALA A 257 -14.06 0.87 -9.97
N VAL A 258 -14.44 1.73 -9.03
CA VAL A 258 -14.71 3.16 -9.20
C VAL A 258 -13.96 3.88 -8.08
N ASP A 259 -13.32 4.99 -8.40
CA ASP A 259 -12.57 5.77 -7.43
C ASP A 259 -13.48 6.21 -6.27
N PRO A 260 -13.08 6.00 -5.01
CA PRO A 260 -13.87 6.36 -3.83
C PRO A 260 -13.82 7.88 -3.55
N VAL A 261 -14.04 8.69 -4.59
CA VAL A 261 -14.08 10.15 -4.53
C VAL A 261 -15.51 10.65 -4.33
N TRP A 262 -15.64 11.77 -3.65
CA TRP A 262 -16.89 12.52 -3.49
C TRP A 262 -17.16 13.30 -4.79
N TYR A 263 -18.40 13.28 -5.27
CA TYR A 263 -18.85 14.03 -6.45
C TYR A 263 -19.63 15.29 -6.04
#